data_AF-A0A2Z2MWU6-F1
#
_entry.id   AF-A0A2Z2MWU6-F1
#
_cell.length_a   1.000
_cell.length_b   1.000
_cell.length_c   1.000
_cell.angle_alpha   90.00
_cell.angle_beta   90.00
_cell.angle_gamma   90.00
#
_symmetry.space_group_name_H-M   'P 1'
#
loop_
_entity.id
_entity.type
_entity.pdbx_description
1 polymer ?
#
loop_
_entity_poly.entity_id
_entity_poly.type
_entity_poly.pdbx_seq_one_letter_code
_entity_poly.pdbx_strand_id
1 'polypeptide(L)'
;MIGLMAALLTGIVLKQWVFALAVIPYLLRLKGRNPALIAFYAYVMVIALTVPGESLYTHSGLVSAVSVSVSTFLLLDEVLRGVKLDRVELIISGILLVSAVYDYAFVAALVGVSIYLAYLRFGRVVYYLLGWFGVSSLALYLLGDTLPDRVAQSFVIIGLGLIFLLLAERKDVEFLEVRLLEEE
;
A
#
# COMPACT_ATOMS: atom_id res chain seq x y z
N MET A 1 -8.51 -5.16 10.47
CA MET A 1 -7.42 -5.04 11.46
C MET A 1 -6.02 -4.99 10.83
N ILE A 2 -5.83 -5.61 9.66
CA ILE A 2 -4.52 -5.75 9.01
C ILE A 2 -3.85 -4.40 8.70
N GLY A 3 -4.61 -3.41 8.22
CA GLY A 3 -4.07 -2.10 7.84
C GLY A 3 -3.56 -1.31 9.04
N LEU A 4 -4.28 -1.35 10.16
CA LEU A 4 -3.82 -0.76 11.41
C LEU A 4 -2.52 -1.40 11.89
N MET A 5 -2.45 -2.73 11.91
CA MET A 5 -1.26 -3.45 12.34
C MET A 5 -0.05 -3.16 11.44
N ALA A 6 -0.25 -3.15 10.12
CA ALA A 6 0.78 -2.77 9.17
C ALA A 6 1.33 -1.36 9.45
N ALA A 7 0.47 -0.38 9.69
CA ALA A 7 0.88 0.98 10.01
C ALA A 7 1.65 1.07 11.34
N LEU A 8 1.13 0.46 12.41
CA LEU A 8 1.78 0.49 13.72
C LEU A 8 3.17 -0.18 13.70
N LEU A 9 3.27 -1.35 13.08
CA LEU A 9 4.54 -2.07 12.95
C LEU A 9 5.54 -1.31 12.06
N THR A 10 5.06 -0.64 11.02
CA THR A 10 5.89 0.26 10.21
C THR A 10 6.47 1.39 11.04
N GLY A 11 5.68 1.97 11.96
CA GLY A 11 6.17 2.95 12.92
C GLY A 11 7.27 2.41 13.84
N ILE A 12 7.15 1.16 14.29
CA ILE A 12 8.15 0.51 15.14
C ILE A 12 9.44 0.26 14.36
N VAL A 13 9.35 -0.33 13.17
CA VAL A 13 10.49 -0.65 12.30
C VAL A 13 11.24 0.63 11.88
N LEU A 14 10.51 1.67 11.48
CA LEU A 14 11.11 2.94 11.07
C LEU A 14 11.44 3.87 12.24
N LYS A 15 11.09 3.49 13.47
CA LYS A 15 11.24 4.30 14.71
C LYS A 15 10.56 5.67 14.60
N GLN A 16 9.39 5.71 13.96
CA GLN A 16 8.60 6.91 13.74
C GLN A 16 7.26 6.82 14.48
N TRP A 17 7.06 7.68 15.48
CA TRP A 17 5.86 7.70 16.32
C TRP A 17 4.60 8.14 15.57
N VAL A 18 4.76 8.87 14.46
CA VAL A 18 3.66 9.42 13.66
C VAL A 18 2.71 8.33 13.16
N PHE A 19 3.22 7.12 12.93
CA PHE A 19 2.40 5.98 12.51
C PHE A 19 1.36 5.54 13.56
N ALA A 20 1.55 5.89 14.84
CA ALA A 20 0.54 5.65 15.87
C ALA A 20 -0.77 6.40 15.60
N LEU A 21 -0.72 7.51 14.84
CA LEU A 21 -1.90 8.26 14.43
C LEU A 21 -2.83 7.45 13.51
N ALA A 22 -2.38 6.33 12.94
CA ALA A 22 -3.22 5.39 12.17
C ALA A 22 -4.42 4.85 12.97
N VAL A 23 -4.34 4.86 14.30
CA VAL A 23 -5.45 4.50 15.19
C VAL A 23 -6.66 5.43 14.99
N ILE A 24 -6.43 6.71 14.66
CA ILE A 24 -7.49 7.71 14.51
C ILE A 24 -8.44 7.36 13.34
N PRO A 25 -7.97 7.22 12.08
CA PRO A 25 -8.84 6.85 10.97
C PRO A 25 -9.49 5.48 11.19
N TYR A 26 -8.77 4.54 11.82
CA TYR A 26 -9.31 3.23 12.18
C TYR A 26 -10.51 3.32 13.14
N LEU A 27 -10.38 4.07 14.24
CA LEU A 27 -11.47 4.23 15.20
C LEU A 27 -12.65 5.02 14.62
N LEU A 28 -12.38 6.04 13.81
CA LEU A 28 -13.43 6.78 13.13
C LEU A 28 -14.18 5.92 12.10
N ARG A 29 -13.54 4.89 11.54
CA ARG A 29 -14.21 3.96 10.62
C ARG A 29 -15.35 3.19 11.28
N LEU A 30 -15.28 2.97 12.60
CA LEU A 30 -16.36 2.38 13.39
C LEU A 30 -17.58 3.29 13.47
N LYS A 31 -17.41 4.61 13.32
CA LYS A 31 -18.50 5.60 13.35
C LYS A 31 -19.06 5.94 11.97
N GLY A 32 -18.25 5.80 10.92
CA GLY A 32 -18.69 6.03 9.54
C GLY A 32 -17.53 6.17 8.56
N ARG A 33 -17.81 5.99 7.25
CA ARG A 33 -16.80 6.05 6.18
C ARG A 33 -16.21 7.45 5.98
N ASN A 34 -17.08 8.47 5.90
CA ASN A 34 -16.67 9.84 5.59
C ASN A 34 -15.71 10.47 6.62
N PRO A 35 -15.99 10.42 7.95
CA PRO A 35 -15.04 10.97 8.93
C PRO A 35 -13.71 10.19 8.95
N ALA A 36 -13.75 8.88 8.70
CA ALA A 36 -12.55 8.06 8.61
C ALA A 36 -11.66 8.43 7.42
N LEU A 37 -12.26 8.73 6.26
CA LEU A 37 -11.52 9.21 5.08
C LEU A 37 -10.87 10.57 5.32
N ILE A 38 -11.57 11.52 5.95
CA ILE A 38 -11.01 12.82 6.29
C ILE A 38 -9.79 12.65 7.22
N ALA A 39 -9.92 11.83 8.26
CA ALA A 39 -8.81 11.54 9.16
C ALA A 39 -7.68 10.77 8.49
N PHE A 40 -7.98 9.89 7.54
CA PHE A 40 -6.98 9.18 6.75
C PHE A 40 -6.16 10.16 5.90
N TYR A 41 -6.81 11.08 5.19
CA TYR A 41 -6.08 12.09 4.40
C TYR A 41 -5.23 13.01 5.27
N ALA A 42 -5.74 13.43 6.43
CA ALA A 42 -4.96 14.18 7.40
C ALA A 42 -3.73 13.38 7.89
N TYR A 43 -3.92 12.09 8.20
CA TYR A 43 -2.84 11.18 8.59
C TYR A 43 -1.76 11.06 7.51
N VAL A 44 -2.15 10.84 6.25
CA VAL A 44 -1.21 10.76 5.12
C VAL A 44 -0.44 12.06 4.95
N MET A 45 -1.10 13.21 5.11
CA MET A 45 -0.45 14.52 5.04
C MET A 45 0.59 14.67 6.15
N VAL A 46 0.29 14.26 7.38
CA VAL A 46 1.26 14.28 8.49
C VAL A 46 2.44 13.38 8.19
N ILE A 47 2.22 12.16 7.68
CA ILE A 47 3.32 11.26 7.26
C ILE A 47 4.21 11.93 6.22
N ALA A 48 3.62 12.50 5.17
CA ALA A 48 4.37 13.14 4.09
C ALA A 48 5.24 14.31 4.57
N LEU A 49 4.81 15.01 5.62
CA LEU A 49 5.53 16.15 6.20
C LEU A 49 6.60 15.74 7.23
N THR A 50 6.51 14.54 7.80
CA THR A 50 7.33 14.14 8.97
C THR A 50 8.30 13.02 8.68
N VAL A 51 7.98 12.12 7.75
CA VAL A 51 8.86 11.01 7.39
C VAL A 51 10.01 11.55 6.54
N PRO A 52 11.28 11.30 6.90
CA PRO A 52 12.41 11.80 6.14
C PRO A 52 12.42 11.25 4.72
N GLY A 53 12.56 12.15 3.74
CA GLY A 53 12.62 11.82 2.32
C GLY A 53 14.01 11.37 1.89
N GLU A 54 14.32 10.09 2.06
CA GLU A 54 15.55 9.48 1.53
C GLU A 54 15.40 9.10 0.04
N SER A 55 16.53 8.89 -0.64
CA SER A 55 16.54 8.46 -2.04
C SER A 55 16.09 7.01 -2.17
N LEU A 56 15.27 6.69 -3.17
CA LEU A 56 14.85 5.31 -3.48
C LEU A 56 16.02 4.40 -3.88
N TYR A 57 17.17 4.98 -4.24
CA TYR A 57 18.38 4.25 -4.59
C TYR A 57 19.20 3.82 -3.37
N THR A 58 18.90 4.31 -2.16
CA THR A 58 19.53 3.79 -0.94
C THR A 58 18.69 2.67 -0.36
N HIS A 59 19.35 1.69 0.28
CA HIS A 59 18.67 0.58 0.92
C HIS A 59 17.62 1.06 1.96
N SER A 60 18.02 2.00 2.82
CA SER A 60 17.14 2.60 3.84
C SER A 60 15.96 3.35 3.23
N GLY A 61 16.19 4.09 2.14
CA GLY A 61 15.13 4.81 1.42
C GLY A 61 14.14 3.88 0.75
N LEU A 62 14.60 2.77 0.15
CA LEU A 62 13.71 1.76 -0.43
C LEU A 62 12.86 1.07 0.64
N VAL A 63 13.48 0.62 1.74
CA VAL A 63 12.76 -0.02 2.86
C VAL A 63 11.71 0.92 3.45
N SER A 64 12.07 2.19 3.65
CA SER A 64 11.15 3.21 4.12
C SER A 64 10.00 3.41 3.14
N ALA A 65 10.29 3.68 1.86
CA ALA A 65 9.27 3.95 0.85
C ALA A 65 8.28 2.78 0.69
N VAL A 66 8.77 1.54 0.64
CA VAL A 66 7.91 0.37 0.55
C VAL A 66 7.07 0.20 1.81
N SER A 67 7.69 0.28 3.00
CA SER A 67 6.95 0.09 4.25
C SER A 67 5.85 1.14 4.42
N VAL A 68 6.18 2.42 4.21
CA VAL A 68 5.23 3.53 4.32
C VAL A 68 4.12 3.42 3.28
N SER A 69 4.44 3.21 2.00
CA SER A 69 3.43 3.14 0.94
C SER A 69 2.49 1.95 1.13
N VAL A 70 3.04 0.77 1.41
CA VAL A 70 2.26 -0.46 1.57
C VAL A 70 1.40 -0.41 2.83
N SER A 71 1.94 0.05 3.96
CA SER A 71 1.15 0.19 5.20
C SER A 71 0.02 1.19 5.03
N THR A 72 0.28 2.30 4.33
CA THR A 72 -0.72 3.34 4.07
C THR A 72 -1.82 2.82 3.16
N PHE A 73 -1.47 2.05 2.14
CA PHE A 73 -2.44 1.41 1.25
C PHE A 73 -3.33 0.40 1.98
N LEU A 74 -2.74 -0.45 2.83
CA LEU A 74 -3.49 -1.40 3.65
C LEU A 74 -4.44 -0.69 4.64
N LEU A 75 -4.00 0.43 5.23
CA LEU A 75 -4.86 1.24 6.09
C LEU A 75 -6.01 1.90 5.31
N LEU A 76 -5.75 2.42 4.11
CA LEU A 76 -6.79 2.99 3.24
C LEU A 76 -7.84 1.95 2.88
N ASP A 77 -7.39 0.77 2.49
CA ASP A 77 -8.27 -0.34 2.15
C ASP A 77 -9.20 -0.71 3.33
N GLU A 78 -8.69 -0.69 4.55
CA GLU A 78 -9.48 -0.88 5.76
C GLU A 78 -10.46 0.28 6.03
N VAL A 79 -10.04 1.53 5.81
CA VAL A 79 -10.93 2.70 5.91
C VAL A 79 -12.04 2.65 4.87
N LEU A 80 -11.77 2.16 3.67
CA LEU A 80 -12.79 2.06 2.62
C LEU A 80 -13.77 0.92 2.91
N ARG A 81 -13.26 -0.31 3.11
CA ARG A 81 -14.08 -1.52 3.18
C ARG A 81 -14.65 -1.80 4.57
N GLY A 82 -14.15 -1.14 5.60
CA GLY A 82 -14.58 -1.33 6.98
C GLY A 82 -13.71 -2.31 7.75
N VAL A 83 -13.92 -2.32 9.06
CA VAL A 83 -13.18 -3.16 10.00
C VAL A 83 -13.85 -4.53 10.06
N LYS A 84 -13.15 -5.57 9.63
CA LYS A 84 -13.56 -6.96 9.82
C LYS A 84 -12.66 -7.60 10.87
N LEU A 85 -13.22 -8.53 11.64
CA LEU A 85 -12.49 -9.33 12.62
C LEU A 85 -12.82 -10.79 12.32
N ASP A 86 -12.02 -11.39 11.46
CA ASP A 86 -12.14 -12.80 11.07
C ASP A 86 -10.85 -13.55 11.43
N ARG A 87 -10.93 -14.89 11.51
CA ARG A 87 -9.78 -15.76 11.79
C ARG A 87 -8.63 -15.52 10.81
N VAL A 88 -8.95 -15.31 9.53
CA VAL A 88 -7.94 -15.02 8.50
C VAL A 88 -7.21 -13.71 8.80
N GLU A 89 -7.92 -12.67 9.25
CA GLU A 89 -7.30 -11.40 9.60
C GLU A 89 -6.38 -11.52 10.81
N LEU A 90 -6.79 -12.27 11.84
CA LEU A 90 -5.97 -12.51 13.02
C LEU A 90 -4.67 -13.25 12.67
N ILE A 91 -4.75 -14.27 11.81
CA ILE A 91 -3.58 -15.01 11.32
C ILE A 91 -2.64 -14.07 10.56
N ILE A 92 -3.16 -13.26 9.63
CA ILE A 92 -2.35 -12.33 8.83
C ILE A 92 -1.70 -11.26 9.73
N SER A 93 -2.44 -10.69 10.67
CA SER A 93 -1.89 -9.75 11.64
C SER A 93 -0.82 -10.40 12.53
N GLY A 94 -0.99 -11.67 12.90
CA GLY A 94 0.02 -12.45 13.61
C GLY A 94 1.30 -12.65 12.79
N ILE A 95 1.16 -12.99 11.50
CA ILE A 95 2.30 -13.11 10.58
C ILE A 95 3.05 -11.78 10.48
N LEU A 96 2.35 -10.66 10.33
CA LEU A 96 2.96 -9.33 10.30
C LEU A 96 3.72 -9.04 11.60
N LEU A 97 3.14 -9.36 12.75
CA LEU A 97 3.76 -9.15 14.05
C LEU A 97 5.03 -9.98 14.25
N VAL A 98 5.03 -11.26 13.85
CA VAL A 98 6.23 -12.11 13.89
C VAL A 98 7.29 -11.62 12.89
N SER A 99 6.86 -11.16 11.72
CA SER A 99 7.78 -10.65 10.69
C SER A 99 8.48 -9.34 11.08
N ALA A 100 7.87 -8.54 11.97
CA ALA A 100 8.43 -7.28 12.46
C ALA A 100 9.72 -7.42 13.30
N VAL A 101 10.14 -8.66 13.60
CA VAL A 101 11.42 -8.93 14.26
C VAL A 101 12.63 -8.60 13.36
N TYR A 102 12.47 -8.68 12.05
CA TYR A 102 13.52 -8.38 11.07
C TYR A 102 12.98 -7.49 9.94
N ASP A 103 13.64 -6.37 9.65
CA ASP A 103 13.20 -5.38 8.66
C ASP A 103 12.88 -6.01 7.29
N TYR A 104 13.74 -6.91 6.80
CA TYR A 104 13.52 -7.60 5.53
C TYR A 104 12.32 -8.55 5.55
N ALA A 105 12.15 -9.27 6.65
CA ALA A 105 11.01 -10.18 6.81
C ALA A 105 9.70 -9.38 6.87
N PHE A 106 9.72 -8.23 7.54
CA PHE A 106 8.58 -7.32 7.63
C PHE A 106 8.19 -6.75 6.26
N VAL A 107 9.16 -6.23 5.50
CA VAL A 107 8.88 -5.70 4.15
C VAL A 107 8.34 -6.80 3.23
N ALA A 108 8.95 -8.00 3.26
CA ALA A 108 8.48 -9.13 2.47
C ALA A 108 7.05 -9.54 2.88
N ALA A 109 6.76 -9.55 4.18
CA ALA A 109 5.42 -9.86 4.69
C ALA A 109 4.40 -8.80 4.30
N LEU A 110 4.73 -7.50 4.40
CA LEU A 110 3.86 -6.40 3.96
C LEU A 110 3.48 -6.56 2.47
N VAL A 111 4.48 -6.74 1.61
CA VAL A 111 4.27 -6.93 0.17
C VAL A 111 3.45 -8.19 -0.09
N GLY A 112 3.80 -9.31 0.54
CA GLY A 112 3.09 -10.58 0.39
C GLY A 112 1.63 -10.49 0.83
N VAL A 113 1.37 -9.86 1.98
CA VAL A 113 0.01 -9.62 2.49
C VAL A 113 -0.79 -8.72 1.57
N SER A 114 -0.19 -7.64 1.06
CA SER A 114 -0.85 -6.77 0.09
C SER A 114 -1.20 -7.48 -1.20
N ILE A 115 -0.29 -8.30 -1.74
CA ILE A 115 -0.55 -9.11 -2.94
C ILE A 115 -1.65 -10.13 -2.66
N TYR A 116 -1.60 -10.82 -1.52
CA TYR A 116 -2.59 -11.82 -1.12
C TYR A 116 -3.98 -11.19 -0.98
N LEU A 117 -4.08 -10.06 -0.28
CA LEU A 117 -5.34 -9.33 -0.12
C LEU A 117 -5.84 -8.79 -1.45
N ALA A 118 -4.96 -8.25 -2.29
CA ALA A 118 -5.34 -7.81 -3.63
C ALA A 118 -5.87 -9.00 -4.45
N TYR A 119 -5.26 -10.18 -4.34
CA TYR A 119 -5.66 -11.36 -5.11
C TYR A 119 -7.03 -11.88 -4.66
N LEU A 120 -7.27 -11.92 -3.34
CA LEU A 120 -8.58 -12.29 -2.81
C LEU A 120 -9.69 -11.34 -3.25
N ARG A 121 -9.37 -10.06 -3.45
CA ARG A 121 -10.37 -9.01 -3.70
C ARG A 121 -10.58 -8.68 -5.17
N PHE A 122 -9.53 -8.74 -5.97
CA PHE A 122 -9.52 -8.35 -7.38
C PHE A 122 -9.17 -9.54 -8.31
N GLY A 123 -8.92 -10.73 -7.74
CA GLY A 123 -8.63 -11.93 -8.50
C GLY A 123 -7.41 -11.79 -9.41
N ARG A 124 -7.59 -12.13 -10.68
CA ARG A 124 -6.51 -12.14 -11.69
C ARG A 124 -5.97 -10.74 -12.03
N VAL A 125 -6.66 -9.67 -11.65
CA VAL A 125 -6.21 -8.28 -11.89
C VAL A 125 -4.85 -8.00 -11.25
N VAL A 126 -4.55 -8.69 -10.15
CA VAL A 126 -3.25 -8.56 -9.47
C VAL A 126 -2.08 -8.92 -10.36
N TYR A 127 -2.24 -9.86 -11.30
CA TYR A 127 -1.15 -10.20 -12.21
C TYR A 127 -0.80 -9.04 -13.16
N TYR A 128 -1.79 -8.25 -13.59
CA TYR A 128 -1.55 -7.06 -14.41
C TYR A 128 -0.88 -5.96 -13.59
N LEU A 129 -1.30 -5.75 -12.33
CA LEU A 129 -0.66 -4.79 -11.43
C LEU A 129 0.78 -5.19 -11.09
N LEU A 130 1.03 -6.48 -10.86
CA LEU A 130 2.38 -7.00 -10.64
C LEU A 130 3.24 -6.90 -11.90
N GLY A 131 2.67 -7.18 -13.07
CA GLY A 131 3.34 -6.98 -14.36
C GLY A 131 3.72 -5.52 -14.57
N TRP A 132 2.79 -4.60 -14.32
CA TRP A 132 3.04 -3.16 -14.39
C TRP A 132 4.14 -2.73 -13.43
N PHE A 133 4.06 -3.16 -12.17
CA PHE A 133 5.05 -2.82 -11.15
C PHE A 133 6.44 -3.36 -11.55
N GLY A 134 6.53 -4.63 -11.97
CA GLY A 134 7.78 -5.24 -12.40
C GLY A 134 8.40 -4.56 -13.62
N VAL A 135 7.60 -4.23 -14.65
CA VAL A 135 8.08 -3.51 -15.83
C VAL A 135 8.53 -2.10 -15.47
N SER A 136 7.79 -1.41 -14.60
CA SER A 136 8.15 -0.07 -14.14
C SER A 136 9.44 -0.06 -13.33
N SER A 137 9.61 -1.01 -12.40
CA SER A 137 10.86 -1.17 -11.64
C SER A 137 12.04 -1.49 -12.54
N LEU A 138 11.87 -2.38 -13.53
CA LEU A 138 12.91 -2.71 -14.49
C LEU A 138 13.30 -1.50 -15.34
N ALA A 139 12.32 -0.73 -15.82
CA ALA A 139 12.55 0.48 -16.59
C ALA A 139 13.33 1.52 -15.78
N LEU A 140 12.95 1.74 -14.51
CA LEU A 140 13.66 2.65 -13.60
C LEU A 140 15.08 2.19 -13.28
N TYR A 141 15.30 0.88 -13.17
CA TYR A 141 16.64 0.33 -12.97
C TYR A 141 17.53 0.56 -14.20
N LEU A 142 17.03 0.27 -15.40
CA LEU A 142 17.78 0.42 -16.65
C LEU A 142 18.03 1.89 -17.01
N LEU A 143 17.09 2.77 -16.67
CA LEU A 143 17.15 4.21 -16.97
C LEU A 143 17.71 5.04 -15.80
N GLY A 144 18.19 4.40 -14.73
CA GLY A 144 18.65 5.06 -13.52
C GLY A 144 19.73 6.11 -13.76
N ASP A 145 20.68 5.83 -14.66
CA ASP A 145 21.76 6.75 -15.02
C ASP A 145 21.29 7.97 -15.83
N THR A 146 20.10 7.87 -16.44
CA THR A 146 19.50 8.91 -17.31
C THR A 146 18.35 9.68 -16.67
N LEU A 147 17.82 9.21 -15.54
CA LEU A 147 16.66 9.81 -14.84
C LEU A 147 17.07 10.35 -13.45
N PRO A 148 17.83 11.46 -13.39
CA PRO A 148 18.30 12.01 -12.12
C PRO A 148 17.18 12.64 -11.28
N ASP A 149 16.06 13.02 -11.91
CA ASP A 149 14.98 13.76 -11.25
C ASP A 149 13.78 12.85 -10.89
N ARG A 150 13.26 13.04 -9.66
CA ARG A 150 12.10 12.33 -9.09
C ARG A 150 10.83 12.55 -9.92
N VAL A 151 10.70 13.74 -10.52
CA VAL A 151 9.57 14.07 -11.40
C VAL A 151 9.58 13.19 -12.65
N ALA A 152 10.72 13.04 -13.31
CA ALA A 152 10.85 12.22 -14.51
C ALA A 152 10.56 10.73 -14.23
N GLN A 153 11.03 10.22 -13.09
CA GLN A 153 10.73 8.85 -12.63
C GLN A 153 9.22 8.63 -12.45
N SER A 154 8.52 9.63 -11.90
CA SER A 154 7.07 9.58 -11.70
C SER A 154 6.31 9.52 -13.03
N PHE A 155 6.76 10.27 -14.04
CA PHE A 155 6.17 10.22 -15.40
C PHE A 155 6.36 8.87 -16.08
N VAL A 156 7.51 8.20 -15.90
CA VAL A 156 7.73 6.85 -16.44
C VAL A 156 6.76 5.84 -15.81
N ILE A 157 6.61 5.90 -14.48
CA ILE A 157 5.68 5.03 -13.74
C ILE A 157 4.24 5.24 -14.23
N ILE A 158 3.79 6.50 -14.35
CA ILE A 158 2.43 6.84 -14.81
C ILE A 158 2.23 6.39 -16.26
N GLY A 159 3.18 6.69 -17.14
CA GLY A 159 3.12 6.33 -18.57
C GLY A 159 3.02 4.82 -18.79
N LEU A 160 3.84 4.03 -18.08
CA LEU A 160 3.75 2.57 -18.11
C LEU A 160 2.44 2.06 -17.49
N GLY A 161 1.90 2.78 -16.50
CA GLY A 161 0.62 2.48 -15.87
C GLY A 161 -0.54 2.56 -16.85
N LEU A 162 -0.55 3.60 -17.69
CA LEU A 162 -1.58 3.77 -18.72
C LEU A 162 -1.56 2.63 -19.74
N ILE A 163 -0.37 2.15 -20.14
CA ILE A 163 -0.25 1.01 -21.07
C ILE A 163 -0.87 -0.26 -20.48
N PHE A 164 -0.59 -0.53 -19.20
CA PHE A 164 -1.17 -1.69 -18.53
C PHE A 164 -2.67 -1.55 -18.30
N LEU A 165 -3.16 -0.35 -18.03
CA LEU A 165 -4.59 -0.06 -17.88
C LEU A 165 -5.34 -0.31 -19.20
N LEU A 166 -4.78 0.14 -20.33
CA LEU A 166 -5.33 -0.12 -21.67
C LEU A 166 -5.30 -1.62 -22.04
N LEU A 167 -4.25 -2.34 -21.64
CA LEU A 167 -4.16 -3.79 -21.86
C LEU A 167 -5.18 -4.57 -21.02
N ALA A 168 -5.41 -4.13 -19.78
CA ALA A 168 -6.42 -4.70 -18.90
C ALA A 168 -7.83 -4.43 -19.46
N GLU A 169 -8.14 -3.19 -19.83
CA GLU A 169 -9.44 -2.82 -20.40
C GLU A 169 -9.76 -3.60 -21.69
N ARG A 170 -8.76 -3.84 -22.55
CA ARG A 170 -8.96 -4.54 -23.83
C ARG A 170 -9.25 -6.04 -23.69
N LYS A 171 -8.63 -6.72 -22.72
CA LYS A 171 -8.77 -8.17 -22.56
C LYS A 171 -10.01 -8.57 -21.77
N ASP A 172 -10.54 -7.62 -21.01
CA ASP A 172 -11.17 -7.89 -19.75
C ASP A 172 -12.14 -6.68 -19.53
N VAL A 173 -13.34 -6.72 -20.14
CA VAL A 173 -14.31 -5.59 -20.21
C VAL A 173 -15.30 -5.57 -19.03
N GLU A 174 -15.49 -6.67 -18.31
CA GLU A 174 -16.30 -6.73 -17.06
C GLU A 174 -15.64 -6.05 -15.83
N PHE A 175 -14.48 -5.41 -16.01
CA PHE A 175 -13.49 -5.16 -14.97
C PHE A 175 -13.68 -3.84 -14.21
N LEU A 176 -14.57 -2.96 -14.72
CA LEU A 176 -14.98 -1.73 -14.05
C LEU A 176 -16.29 -1.87 -13.28
N GLU A 177 -17.00 -3.00 -13.43
CA GLU A 177 -18.21 -3.33 -12.67
C GLU A 177 -17.87 -4.21 -11.46
N VAL A 178 -16.84 -3.84 -10.68
CA VAL A 178 -16.77 -4.34 -9.30
C VAL A 178 -17.92 -3.68 -8.55
N ARG A 179 -19.05 -4.40 -8.46
CA ARG A 179 -20.23 -4.00 -7.67
C ARG A 179 -19.75 -3.36 -6.37
N LEU A 180 -20.04 -2.07 -6.23
CA LEU A 180 -20.09 -1.36 -4.96
C LEU A 180 -21.16 -2.08 -4.13
N LEU A 181 -20.80 -3.19 -3.48
CA LEU A 181 -21.63 -3.87 -2.51
C LEU A 181 -21.68 -2.96 -1.27
N GLU A 182 -22.64 -2.04 -1.27
CA GLU A 182 -23.29 -1.61 -0.05
C GLU A 182 -24.06 -2.84 0.46
N GLU A 183 -23.50 -3.52 1.46
CA GLU A 183 -24.29 -4.39 2.33
C GLU A 183 -25.12 -3.45 3.22
N GLU A 184 -26.43 -3.39 2.94
CA GLU A 184 -27.46 -2.80 3.81
C GLU A 184 -27.53 -3.51 5.18
#